data_AF-A0A849ZVT6-F1
#
_entry.id   AF-A0A849ZVT6-F1
#
_cell.length_a   1.000
_cell.length_b   1.000
_cell.length_c   1.000
_cell.angle_alpha   90.00
_cell.angle_beta   90.00
_cell.angle_gamma   90.00
#
_symmetry.space_group_name_H-M   'P 1'
#
loop_
_entity.id
_entity.type
_entity.pdbx_description
1 polymer ?
#
loop_
_entity_poly.entity_id
_entity_poly.type
_entity_poly.pdbx_seq_one_letter_code
_entity_poly.pdbx_strand_id
1 'polypeptide(L)'
;MDTGNAPAAGGFFAPIREQSARRRERRELDRRIPQLRREEETLLRDLGEAALEAGVTAEGIEHAQAARLTLTEADGAARQQESEAAQIQARRETTVQRQAAEMEPVQAALDAALKVAAETKAAEARARDEIKALDAATLAAEAEITAKQRIIEGASTEIPRLEEQVRLLAEEHTAAEAEFSALDEAAAAIRQRAEELTAAAAVAEREFHAAKREVDAAASSGKSEEEIRALRRTRDEKQHTYELARQAERRAAEEAKEAGSRHETLAKRRADLLTKTERAKAEAERRQAEAEHAREALPDPAQLGLAADHTYLVFAAEFTLSPNNLNAMAHRTGGRDPIRTGNGFAFEGE
;
A
#
# COMPACT_ATOMS: atom_id res chain seq x y z
N MET A 1 21.42 22.56 39.20
CA MET A 1 20.08 22.13 38.76
C MET A 1 19.07 22.85 39.64
N ASP A 2 18.14 23.51 38.96
CA ASP A 2 16.80 23.93 39.37
C ASP A 2 16.57 24.78 40.62
N THR A 3 16.46 26.08 40.36
CA THR A 3 15.70 27.06 41.14
C THR A 3 14.20 26.87 40.88
N GLY A 4 13.47 26.39 41.89
CA GLY A 4 12.01 26.34 41.90
C GLY A 4 11.38 27.72 42.14
N ASN A 5 10.47 28.07 41.23
CA ASN A 5 9.28 28.93 41.35
C ASN A 5 9.11 29.81 42.61
N ALA A 6 9.15 31.13 42.40
CA ALA A 6 8.44 32.10 43.23
C ALA A 6 7.19 32.61 42.48
N PRO A 7 5.98 32.57 43.07
CA PRO A 7 4.76 33.04 42.42
C PRO A 7 4.67 34.57 42.39
N ALA A 8 4.25 35.10 41.24
CA ALA A 8 3.91 36.49 41.03
C ALA A 8 2.63 36.88 41.80
N ALA A 9 2.81 37.46 42.99
CA ALA A 9 1.74 38.14 43.74
C ALA A 9 2.00 39.65 43.72
N GLY A 10 1.54 40.34 42.66
CA GLY A 10 1.84 41.77 42.50
C GLY A 10 0.80 42.63 41.77
N GLY A 11 -0.40 42.11 41.46
CA GLY A 11 -1.33 42.77 40.53
C GLY A 11 -2.57 43.47 41.10
N PHE A 12 -2.96 43.24 42.37
CA PHE A 12 -4.32 43.59 42.81
C PHE A 12 -4.47 44.86 43.69
N PHE A 13 -3.38 45.45 44.21
CA PHE A 13 -3.45 46.58 45.15
C PHE A 13 -2.86 47.92 44.64
N ALA A 14 -2.28 47.94 43.43
CA ALA A 14 -1.72 49.16 42.83
C ALA A 14 -2.74 50.31 42.70
N PRO A 15 -3.98 50.10 42.18
CA PRO A 15 -4.94 51.21 42.01
C PRO A 15 -5.49 51.75 43.35
N ILE A 16 -5.51 50.92 44.40
CA ILE A 16 -6.00 51.33 45.73
C ILE A 16 -4.97 52.21 46.44
N ARG A 17 -3.67 51.94 46.30
CA ARG A 17 -2.60 52.77 46.87
C ARG A 17 -2.56 54.16 46.23
N GLU A 18 -2.77 54.22 44.92
CA GLU A 18 -2.79 55.49 44.17
C GLU A 18 -4.01 56.36 44.52
N GLN A 19 -5.20 55.76 44.66
CA GLN A 19 -6.39 56.48 45.15
C GLN A 19 -6.25 56.94 46.60
N SER A 20 -5.55 56.17 47.44
CA SER A 20 -5.31 56.53 48.84
C SER A 20 -4.36 57.72 48.98
N ALA A 21 -3.35 57.83 48.12
CA ALA A 21 -2.42 58.97 48.06
C ALA A 21 -3.16 60.26 47.66
N ARG A 22 -3.97 60.21 46.59
CA ARG A 22 -4.77 61.37 46.13
C ARG A 22 -5.77 61.86 47.17
N ARG A 23 -6.36 60.96 47.98
CA ARG A 23 -7.25 61.33 49.10
C ARG A 23 -6.51 62.00 50.26
N ARG A 24 -5.23 61.65 50.51
CA ARG A 24 -4.41 62.29 51.54
C ARG A 24 -4.02 63.70 51.12
N GLU A 25 -3.53 63.87 49.89
CA GLU A 25 -3.25 65.19 49.31
C GLU A 25 -4.46 66.12 49.37
N ARG A 26 -5.65 65.62 48.99
CA ARG A 26 -6.87 66.43 49.03
C ARG A 26 -7.23 66.88 50.45
N ARG A 27 -7.12 66.00 51.45
CA ARG A 27 -7.37 66.37 52.87
C ARG A 27 -6.33 67.33 53.42
N GLU A 28 -5.11 67.26 52.92
CA GLU A 28 -4.03 68.16 53.31
C GLU A 28 -4.27 69.55 52.71
N LEU A 29 -4.69 69.64 51.44
CA LEU A 29 -5.15 70.88 50.81
C LEU A 29 -6.38 71.48 51.50
N ASP A 30 -7.39 70.66 51.83
CA ASP A 30 -8.61 71.11 52.53
C ASP A 30 -8.33 71.67 53.93
N ARG A 31 -7.26 71.21 54.61
CA ARG A 31 -6.81 71.77 55.90
C ARG A 31 -6.00 73.05 55.74
N ARG A 32 -5.27 73.21 54.63
CA ARG A 32 -4.37 74.33 54.36
C ARG A 32 -5.12 75.55 53.81
N ILE A 33 -6.19 75.35 53.06
CA ILE A 33 -7.02 76.44 52.50
C ILE A 33 -7.60 77.37 53.60
N PRO A 34 -8.18 76.88 54.71
CA PRO A 34 -8.62 77.74 55.80
C PRO A 34 -7.48 78.47 56.52
N GLN A 35 -6.27 77.87 56.57
CA GLN A 35 -5.09 78.52 57.15
C GLN A 35 -4.60 79.66 56.26
N LEU A 36 -4.48 79.43 54.95
CA LEU A 36 -4.10 80.44 53.97
C LEU A 36 -5.12 81.60 53.92
N ARG A 37 -6.43 81.31 54.06
CA ARG A 37 -7.46 82.37 54.17
C ARG A 37 -7.33 83.21 55.43
N ARG A 38 -6.92 82.63 56.56
CA ARG A 38 -6.66 83.39 57.79
C ARG A 38 -5.40 84.24 57.67
N GLU A 39 -4.35 83.70 57.03
CA GLU A 39 -3.12 84.43 56.71
C GLU A 39 -3.40 85.61 55.76
N GLU A 40 -4.25 85.41 54.75
CA GLU A 40 -4.76 86.45 53.85
C GLU A 40 -5.61 87.50 54.60
N GLU A 41 -6.52 87.09 55.49
CA GLU A 41 -7.28 88.02 56.34
C GLU A 41 -6.37 88.85 57.25
N THR A 42 -5.32 88.26 57.84
CA THR A 42 -4.33 89.02 58.62
C THR A 42 -3.52 89.98 57.74
N LEU A 43 -3.06 89.56 56.57
CA LEU A 43 -2.34 90.44 55.63
C LEU A 43 -3.21 91.59 55.13
N LEU A 44 -4.49 91.36 54.87
CA LEU A 44 -5.46 92.39 54.48
C LEU A 44 -5.80 93.33 55.65
N ARG A 45 -5.80 92.82 56.88
CA ARG A 45 -5.98 93.63 58.09
C ARG A 45 -4.76 94.52 58.35
N ASP A 46 -3.55 93.99 58.19
CA ASP A 46 -2.29 94.72 58.31
C ASP A 46 -2.13 95.75 57.17
N LEU A 47 -2.56 95.43 55.94
CA LEU A 47 -2.68 96.38 54.82
C LEU A 47 -3.75 97.44 55.06
N GLY A 48 -4.85 97.09 55.74
CA GLY A 48 -5.91 98.02 56.14
C GLY A 48 -5.46 99.00 57.22
N GLU A 49 -4.67 98.54 58.20
CA GLU A 49 -4.07 99.38 59.24
C GLU A 49 -2.96 100.27 58.67
N ALA A 50 -2.13 99.77 57.75
CA ALA A 50 -1.14 100.56 57.01
C ALA A 50 -1.76 101.59 56.05
N ALA A 51 -2.93 101.30 55.47
CA ALA A 51 -3.68 102.24 54.62
C ALA A 51 -4.40 103.34 55.42
N LEU A 52 -4.77 103.07 56.68
CA LEU A 52 -5.37 104.06 57.59
C LEU A 52 -4.33 105.05 58.15
N GLU A 53 -3.06 104.63 58.33
CA GLU A 53 -1.94 105.56 58.66
C GLU A 53 -1.48 106.42 57.47
N ALA A 54 -1.80 106.01 56.23
CA ALA A 54 -1.35 106.66 54.99
C ALA A 54 -2.36 107.63 54.35
N GLY A 55 -3.54 107.87 54.95
CA GLY A 55 -4.49 108.89 54.49
C GLY A 55 -5.15 108.63 53.13
N VAL A 56 -5.79 107.46 52.97
CA VAL A 56 -6.47 107.06 51.72
C VAL A 56 -7.86 107.71 51.59
N THR A 57 -8.12 108.35 50.44
CA THR A 57 -9.36 109.07 50.08
C THR A 57 -10.47 108.14 49.59
N ALA A 58 -11.72 108.61 49.62
CA ALA A 58 -12.93 107.85 49.22
C ALA A 58 -12.86 107.24 47.81
N GLU A 59 -12.13 107.86 46.87
CA GLU A 59 -11.91 107.32 45.51
C GLU A 59 -11.09 106.01 45.51
N GLY A 60 -10.16 105.83 46.46
CA GLY A 60 -9.39 104.59 46.60
C GLY A 60 -10.24 103.39 47.02
N ILE A 61 -11.32 103.64 47.77
CA ILE A 61 -12.26 102.60 48.20
C ILE A 61 -13.19 102.20 47.04
N GLU A 62 -13.64 103.15 46.23
CA GLU A 62 -14.46 102.86 45.04
C GLU A 62 -13.67 102.09 43.97
N HIS A 63 -12.42 102.44 43.72
CA HIS A 63 -11.56 101.68 42.80
C HIS A 63 -11.27 100.26 43.31
N ALA A 64 -11.06 100.08 44.62
CA ALA A 64 -10.89 98.75 45.21
C ALA A 64 -12.17 97.90 45.13
N GLN A 65 -13.36 98.51 45.30
CA GLN A 65 -14.64 97.82 45.15
C GLN A 65 -14.94 97.46 43.69
N ALA A 66 -14.63 98.34 42.74
CA ALA A 66 -14.78 98.07 41.31
C ALA A 66 -13.82 96.96 40.85
N ALA A 67 -12.56 96.99 41.28
CA ALA A 67 -11.59 95.94 41.00
C ALA A 67 -11.98 94.59 41.63
N ARG A 68 -12.62 94.62 42.81
CA ARG A 68 -13.15 93.42 43.46
C ARG A 68 -14.33 92.83 42.70
N LEU A 69 -15.25 93.67 42.19
CA LEU A 69 -16.38 93.22 41.36
C LEU A 69 -15.89 92.56 40.06
N THR A 70 -14.93 93.16 39.36
CA THR A 70 -14.37 92.57 38.14
C THR A 70 -13.58 91.29 38.40
N LEU A 71 -12.87 91.19 39.52
CA LEU A 71 -12.23 89.94 39.97
C LEU A 71 -13.26 88.86 40.28
N THR A 72 -14.37 89.18 40.96
CA THR A 72 -15.43 88.19 41.24
C THR A 72 -16.18 87.75 39.99
N GLU A 73 -16.36 88.64 39.00
CA GLU A 73 -16.94 88.29 37.70
C GLU A 73 -15.99 87.44 36.85
N ALA A 74 -14.68 87.77 36.86
CA ALA A 74 -13.65 86.97 36.21
C ALA A 74 -13.49 85.58 36.85
N ASP A 75 -13.54 85.47 38.18
CA ASP A 75 -13.55 84.20 38.90
C ASP A 75 -14.84 83.39 38.62
N GLY A 76 -15.99 84.07 38.52
CA GLY A 76 -17.25 83.45 38.13
C GLY A 76 -17.19 82.87 36.72
N ALA A 77 -16.62 83.61 35.77
CA ALA A 77 -16.41 83.17 34.39
C ALA A 77 -15.37 82.04 34.30
N ALA A 78 -14.27 82.10 35.06
CA ALA A 78 -13.26 81.06 35.12
C ALA A 78 -13.84 79.74 35.67
N ARG A 79 -14.64 79.80 36.74
CA ARG A 79 -15.33 78.61 37.29
C ARG A 79 -16.38 78.04 36.34
N GLN A 80 -17.08 78.88 35.57
CA GLN A 80 -17.97 78.40 34.52
C GLN A 80 -17.20 77.69 33.42
N GLN A 81 -16.07 78.24 32.95
CA GLN A 81 -15.23 77.59 31.95
C GLN A 81 -14.61 76.28 32.46
N GLU A 82 -14.16 76.22 33.72
CA GLU A 82 -13.67 74.98 34.34
C GLU A 82 -14.78 73.93 34.46
N SER A 83 -15.99 74.33 34.84
CA SER A 83 -17.15 73.45 34.88
C SER A 83 -17.54 72.93 33.49
N GLU A 84 -17.53 73.79 32.47
CA GLU A 84 -17.80 73.40 31.08
C GLU A 84 -16.71 72.46 30.54
N ALA A 85 -15.44 72.75 30.81
CA ALA A 85 -14.33 71.88 30.45
C ALA A 85 -14.42 70.51 31.12
N ALA A 86 -14.76 70.47 32.42
CA ALA A 86 -14.99 69.23 33.16
C ALA A 86 -16.19 68.44 32.63
N GLN A 87 -17.29 69.11 32.25
CA GLN A 87 -18.45 68.47 31.64
C GLN A 87 -18.15 67.92 30.24
N ILE A 88 -17.39 68.65 29.42
CA ILE A 88 -16.94 68.19 28.10
C ILE A 88 -16.02 66.98 28.25
N GLN A 89 -15.10 67.01 29.22
CA GLN A 89 -14.20 65.89 29.49
C GLN A 89 -14.98 64.66 29.97
N ALA A 90 -15.92 64.80 30.91
CA ALA A 90 -16.78 63.71 31.35
C ALA A 90 -17.64 63.13 30.21
N ARG A 91 -18.16 63.98 29.30
CA ARG A 91 -18.86 63.52 28.09
C ARG A 91 -17.94 62.77 27.13
N ARG A 92 -16.69 63.21 26.96
CA ARG A 92 -15.70 62.50 26.14
C ARG A 92 -15.34 61.16 26.76
N GLU A 93 -15.08 61.09 28.06
CA GLU A 93 -14.77 59.85 28.77
C GLU A 93 -15.92 58.85 28.68
N THR A 94 -17.17 59.29 28.91
CA THR A 94 -18.36 58.43 28.74
C THR A 94 -18.57 57.99 27.29
N THR A 95 -18.31 58.86 26.30
CA THR A 95 -18.40 58.50 24.88
C THR A 95 -17.33 57.48 24.50
N VAL A 96 -16.09 57.65 24.96
CA VAL A 96 -14.98 56.71 24.73
C VAL A 96 -15.24 55.38 25.43
N GLN A 97 -15.73 55.38 26.67
CA GLN A 97 -16.10 54.15 27.38
C GLN A 97 -17.24 53.42 26.68
N ARG A 98 -18.24 54.15 26.18
CA ARG A 98 -19.34 53.57 25.39
C ARG A 98 -18.84 52.98 24.08
N GLN A 99 -17.99 53.69 23.34
CA GLN A 99 -17.37 53.17 22.11
C GLN A 99 -16.49 51.95 22.38
N ALA A 100 -15.71 51.95 23.46
CA ALA A 100 -14.92 50.79 23.86
C ALA A 100 -15.80 49.58 24.20
N ALA A 101 -16.89 49.78 24.96
CA ALA A 101 -17.85 48.74 25.30
C ALA A 101 -18.65 48.23 24.08
N GLU A 102 -18.91 49.09 23.09
CA GLU A 102 -19.55 48.70 21.83
C GLU A 102 -18.60 47.96 20.88
N MET A 103 -17.28 48.23 20.94
CA MET A 103 -16.26 47.58 20.10
C MET A 103 -15.76 46.25 20.67
N GLU A 104 -15.79 46.06 21.99
CA GLU A 104 -15.38 44.81 22.65
C GLU A 104 -16.13 43.55 22.13
N PRO A 105 -17.47 43.53 21.99
CA PRO A 105 -18.17 42.37 21.43
C PRO A 105 -17.88 42.17 19.94
N VAL A 106 -17.62 43.25 19.19
CA VAL A 106 -17.25 43.17 17.77
C VAL A 106 -15.87 42.53 17.61
N GLN A 107 -14.90 42.91 18.45
CA GLN A 107 -13.58 42.30 18.46
C GLN A 107 -13.65 40.82 18.88
N ALA A 108 -14.43 40.50 19.92
CA ALA A 108 -14.63 39.10 20.34
C ALA A 108 -15.29 38.24 19.24
N ALA A 109 -16.26 38.80 18.51
CA ALA A 109 -16.88 38.13 17.37
C ALA A 109 -15.90 37.93 16.21
N LEU A 110 -15.04 38.91 15.93
CA LEU A 110 -13.99 38.81 14.92
C LEU A 110 -12.97 37.74 15.28
N ASP A 111 -12.50 37.71 16.53
CA ASP A 111 -11.54 36.71 17.02
C ASP A 111 -12.14 35.29 16.96
N ALA A 112 -13.42 35.14 17.33
CA ALA A 112 -14.15 33.88 17.20
C ALA A 112 -14.29 33.45 15.73
N ALA A 113 -14.63 34.37 14.83
CA ALA A 113 -14.74 34.09 13.40
C ALA A 113 -13.40 33.69 12.79
N LEU A 114 -12.30 34.36 13.16
CA LEU A 114 -10.94 34.01 12.72
C LEU A 114 -10.52 32.63 13.24
N LYS A 115 -10.86 32.29 14.49
CA LYS A 115 -10.62 30.95 15.04
C LYS A 115 -11.37 29.87 14.26
N VAL A 116 -12.67 30.07 14.00
CA VAL A 116 -13.48 29.13 13.21
C VAL A 116 -12.94 28.99 11.79
N ALA A 117 -12.52 30.09 11.15
CA ALA A 117 -11.90 30.05 9.83
C ALA A 117 -10.58 29.26 9.82
N ALA A 118 -9.76 29.41 10.86
CA ALA A 118 -8.51 28.65 11.01
C ALA A 118 -8.77 27.15 11.21
N GLU A 119 -9.73 26.79 12.08
CA GLU A 119 -10.15 25.41 12.32
C GLU A 119 -10.73 24.77 11.05
N THR A 120 -11.55 25.51 10.29
CA THR A 120 -12.13 25.05 9.03
C THR A 120 -11.05 24.78 7.98
N LYS A 121 -10.06 25.68 7.84
CA LYS A 121 -8.94 25.49 6.92
C LYS A 121 -8.06 24.30 7.31
N ALA A 122 -7.87 24.07 8.62
CA ALA A 122 -7.16 22.91 9.12
C ALA A 122 -7.93 21.60 8.86
N ALA A 123 -9.25 21.60 9.03
CA ALA A 123 -10.11 20.46 8.70
C ALA A 123 -10.10 20.16 7.19
N GLU A 124 -10.16 21.19 6.34
CA GLU A 124 -10.04 21.04 4.89
C GLU A 124 -8.69 20.45 4.47
N ALA A 125 -7.59 20.89 5.08
CA ALA A 125 -6.28 20.32 4.81
C ALA A 125 -6.21 18.83 5.16
N ARG A 126 -6.74 18.44 6.33
CA ARG A 126 -6.81 17.01 6.73
C ARG A 126 -7.67 16.20 5.78
N ALA A 127 -8.85 16.70 5.40
CA ALA A 127 -9.72 16.02 4.45
C ALA A 127 -9.04 15.83 3.08
N ARG A 128 -8.28 16.83 2.60
CA ARG A 128 -7.49 16.70 1.35
C ARG A 128 -6.39 15.65 1.47
N ASP A 129 -5.71 15.57 2.61
CA ASP A 129 -4.68 14.57 2.84
C ASP A 129 -5.27 13.15 2.97
N GLU A 130 -6.44 13.02 3.60
CA GLU A 130 -7.21 11.77 3.65
C GLU A 130 -7.64 11.32 2.26
N ILE A 131 -8.17 12.23 1.42
CA ILE A 131 -8.53 11.93 0.03
C ILE A 131 -7.31 11.43 -0.75
N LYS A 132 -6.17 12.12 -0.66
CA LYS A 132 -4.94 11.66 -1.34
C LYS A 132 -4.48 10.29 -0.87
N ALA A 133 -4.60 10.00 0.43
CA ALA A 133 -4.24 8.70 0.97
C ALA A 133 -5.18 7.60 0.46
N LEU A 134 -6.49 7.88 0.38
CA LEU A 134 -7.47 6.99 -0.20
C LEU A 134 -7.21 6.76 -1.70
N ASP A 135 -6.97 7.81 -2.48
CA ASP A 135 -6.66 7.69 -3.92
C ASP A 135 -5.42 6.82 -4.15
N ALA A 136 -4.37 7.00 -3.34
CA ALA A 136 -3.16 6.19 -3.41
C ALA A 136 -3.42 4.71 -3.06
N ALA A 137 -4.26 4.46 -2.04
CA ALA A 137 -4.67 3.10 -1.67
C ALA A 137 -5.51 2.44 -2.77
N THR A 138 -6.43 3.18 -3.40
CA THR A 138 -7.24 2.70 -4.52
C THR A 138 -6.38 2.34 -5.73
N LEU A 139 -5.44 3.21 -6.11
CA LEU A 139 -4.51 2.93 -7.22
C LEU A 139 -3.63 1.69 -6.94
N ALA A 140 -3.20 1.51 -5.68
CA ALA A 140 -2.46 0.31 -5.29
C ALA A 140 -3.32 -0.97 -5.40
N ALA A 141 -4.58 -0.90 -4.96
CA ALA A 141 -5.53 -2.00 -5.06
C ALA A 141 -5.85 -2.35 -6.53
N GLU A 142 -6.07 -1.35 -7.40
CA GLU A 142 -6.29 -1.56 -8.84
C GLU A 142 -5.09 -2.21 -9.52
N ALA A 143 -3.88 -1.79 -9.18
CA ALA A 143 -2.65 -2.39 -9.69
C ALA A 143 -2.52 -3.87 -9.27
N GLU A 144 -2.85 -4.19 -8.01
CA GLU A 144 -2.85 -5.55 -7.50
C GLU A 144 -3.90 -6.44 -8.19
N ILE A 145 -5.14 -5.93 -8.34
CA ILE A 145 -6.23 -6.62 -9.05
C ILE A 145 -5.80 -6.90 -10.50
N THR A 146 -5.25 -5.91 -11.20
CA THR A 146 -4.78 -6.06 -12.58
C THR A 146 -3.67 -7.10 -12.68
N ALA A 147 -2.73 -7.11 -11.73
CA ALA A 147 -1.66 -8.10 -11.70
C ALA A 147 -2.21 -9.52 -11.50
N LYS A 148 -3.16 -9.71 -10.58
CA LYS A 148 -3.82 -10.99 -10.33
C LYS A 148 -4.64 -11.46 -11.54
N GLN A 149 -5.37 -10.56 -12.21
CA GLN A 149 -6.10 -10.87 -13.43
C GLN A 149 -5.17 -11.38 -14.55
N ARG A 150 -4.00 -10.76 -14.74
CA ARG A 150 -3.02 -11.26 -15.73
C ARG A 150 -2.51 -12.66 -15.42
N ILE A 151 -2.35 -13.02 -14.14
CA ILE A 151 -1.97 -14.39 -13.75
C ILE A 151 -3.07 -15.37 -14.15
N ILE A 152 -4.33 -15.02 -13.87
CA ILE A 152 -5.51 -15.86 -14.20
C ILE A 152 -5.65 -16.02 -15.72
N GLU A 153 -5.54 -14.92 -16.47
CA GLU A 153 -5.60 -14.93 -17.95
C GLU A 153 -4.44 -15.75 -18.54
N GLY A 154 -3.21 -15.55 -18.06
CA GLY A 154 -2.05 -16.34 -18.46
C GLY A 154 -2.30 -17.84 -18.24
N ALA A 155 -2.73 -18.23 -17.04
CA ALA A 155 -3.06 -19.60 -16.69
C ALA A 155 -4.18 -20.19 -17.56
N SER A 156 -5.19 -19.41 -17.95
CA SER A 156 -6.28 -19.86 -18.82
C SER A 156 -5.82 -20.27 -20.23
N THR A 157 -4.66 -19.79 -20.67
CA THR A 157 -4.07 -20.16 -21.96
C THR A 157 -3.00 -21.25 -21.81
N GLU A 158 -2.21 -21.20 -20.74
CA GLU A 158 -1.09 -22.11 -20.51
C GLU A 158 -1.56 -23.48 -20.03
N ILE A 159 -2.55 -23.56 -19.13
CA ILE A 159 -3.03 -24.84 -18.58
C ILE A 159 -3.57 -25.76 -19.70
N PRO A 160 -4.49 -25.33 -20.59
CA PRO A 160 -4.99 -26.21 -21.64
C PRO A 160 -3.88 -26.67 -22.60
N ARG A 161 -2.87 -25.82 -22.84
CA ARG A 161 -1.71 -26.18 -23.67
C ARG A 161 -0.85 -27.26 -23.00
N LEU A 162 -0.63 -27.16 -21.69
CA LEU A 162 0.10 -28.16 -20.92
C LEU A 162 -0.69 -29.47 -20.81
N GLU A 163 -2.01 -29.40 -20.61
CA GLU A 163 -2.90 -30.57 -20.62
C GLU A 163 -2.88 -31.29 -21.97
N GLU A 164 -2.92 -30.53 -23.07
CA GLU A 164 -2.76 -31.10 -24.42
C GLU A 164 -1.40 -31.76 -24.60
N GLN A 165 -0.32 -31.13 -24.12
CA GLN A 165 1.01 -31.73 -24.15
C GLN A 165 1.09 -33.01 -23.31
N VAL A 166 0.47 -33.04 -22.13
CA VAL A 166 0.35 -34.23 -21.29
C VAL A 166 -0.40 -35.33 -22.01
N ARG A 167 -1.51 -35.01 -22.70
CA ARG A 167 -2.28 -35.97 -23.49
C ARG A 167 -1.42 -36.59 -24.60
N LEU A 168 -0.76 -35.76 -25.41
CA LEU A 168 0.10 -36.22 -26.51
C LEU A 168 1.26 -37.09 -26.00
N LEU A 169 1.93 -36.69 -24.92
CA LEU A 169 3.00 -37.48 -24.31
C LEU A 169 2.50 -38.81 -23.73
N ALA A 170 1.29 -38.83 -23.16
CA ALA A 170 0.67 -40.06 -22.65
C ALA A 170 0.29 -41.02 -23.80
N GLU A 171 -0.21 -40.50 -24.91
CA GLU A 171 -0.47 -41.28 -26.14
C GLU A 171 0.84 -41.85 -26.70
N GLU A 172 1.89 -41.03 -26.82
CA GLU A 172 3.23 -41.48 -27.24
C GLU A 172 3.81 -42.52 -26.29
N HIS A 173 3.64 -42.34 -24.98
CA HIS A 173 4.08 -43.31 -23.98
C HIS A 173 3.35 -44.65 -24.16
N THR A 174 2.03 -44.61 -24.34
CA THR A 174 1.21 -45.81 -24.53
C THR A 174 1.61 -46.55 -25.81
N ALA A 175 1.87 -45.82 -26.90
CA ALA A 175 2.38 -46.39 -28.14
C ALA A 175 3.77 -47.03 -27.93
N ALA A 176 4.68 -46.33 -27.24
CA ALA A 176 6.02 -46.86 -26.94
C ALA A 176 5.98 -48.08 -26.01
N GLU A 177 5.01 -48.15 -25.09
CA GLU A 177 4.80 -49.30 -24.20
C GLU A 177 4.29 -50.53 -24.97
N ALA A 178 3.38 -50.34 -25.92
CA ALA A 178 2.94 -51.41 -26.82
C ALA A 178 4.09 -51.91 -27.71
N GLU A 179 4.87 -51.00 -28.31
CA GLU A 179 6.08 -51.35 -29.08
C GLU A 179 7.09 -52.11 -28.23
N PHE A 180 7.30 -51.67 -26.99
CA PHE A 180 8.21 -52.33 -26.05
C PHE A 180 7.75 -53.74 -25.69
N SER A 181 6.46 -53.93 -25.38
CA SER A 181 5.91 -55.25 -25.06
C SER A 181 6.07 -56.23 -26.22
N ALA A 182 5.76 -55.78 -27.45
CA ALA A 182 5.95 -56.60 -28.64
C ALA A 182 7.42 -56.97 -28.89
N LEU A 183 8.34 -56.04 -28.63
CA LEU A 183 9.77 -56.29 -28.78
C LEU A 183 10.36 -57.14 -27.66
N ASP A 184 9.83 -57.09 -26.44
CA ASP A 184 10.27 -57.97 -25.35
C ASP A 184 9.85 -59.43 -25.62
N GLU A 185 8.62 -59.65 -26.11
CA GLU A 185 8.17 -60.97 -26.58
C GLU A 185 9.06 -61.49 -27.73
N ALA A 186 9.35 -60.65 -28.73
CA ALA A 186 10.23 -61.01 -29.82
C ALA A 186 11.68 -61.30 -29.34
N ALA A 187 12.20 -60.49 -28.42
CA ALA A 187 13.52 -60.70 -27.84
C ALA A 187 13.59 -61.97 -27.00
N ALA A 188 12.53 -62.31 -26.25
CA ALA A 188 12.42 -63.57 -25.52
C ALA A 188 12.45 -64.77 -26.47
N ALA A 189 11.69 -64.72 -27.58
CA ALA A 189 11.70 -65.78 -28.59
C ALA A 189 13.08 -65.93 -29.26
N ILE A 190 13.76 -64.82 -29.59
CA ILE A 190 15.12 -64.85 -30.16
C ILE A 190 16.12 -65.45 -29.16
N ARG A 191 16.04 -65.07 -27.87
CA ARG A 191 16.89 -65.64 -26.80
C ARG A 191 16.69 -67.14 -26.67
N GLN A 192 15.44 -67.60 -26.62
CA GLN A 192 15.13 -69.03 -26.56
C GLN A 192 15.68 -69.78 -27.78
N ARG A 193 15.50 -69.24 -28.99
CA ARG A 193 16.07 -69.83 -30.21
C ARG A 193 17.59 -69.88 -30.18
N ALA A 194 18.25 -68.85 -29.66
CA ALA A 194 19.71 -68.85 -29.51
C ALA A 194 20.19 -69.92 -28.52
N GLU A 195 19.47 -70.12 -27.41
CA GLU A 195 19.75 -71.19 -26.44
C GLU A 195 19.58 -72.58 -27.07
N GLU A 196 18.49 -72.79 -27.81
CA GLU A 196 18.23 -74.04 -28.54
C GLU A 196 19.33 -74.33 -29.58
N LEU A 197 19.77 -73.33 -30.35
CA LEU A 197 20.86 -73.47 -31.31
C LEU A 197 22.22 -73.69 -30.65
N THR A 198 22.45 -73.07 -29.50
CA THR A 198 23.66 -73.31 -28.69
C THR A 198 23.69 -74.75 -28.19
N ALA A 199 22.57 -75.26 -27.69
CA ALA A 199 22.44 -76.66 -27.28
C ALA A 199 22.63 -77.62 -28.46
N ALA A 200 22.03 -77.33 -29.63
CA ALA A 200 22.20 -78.12 -30.84
C ALA A 200 23.67 -78.13 -31.33
N ALA A 201 24.36 -76.99 -31.29
CA ALA A 201 25.78 -76.90 -31.62
C ALA A 201 26.65 -77.72 -30.66
N ALA A 202 26.35 -77.69 -29.36
CA ALA A 202 27.04 -78.52 -28.37
C ALA A 202 26.81 -80.03 -28.58
N VAL A 203 25.62 -80.44 -29.02
CA VAL A 203 25.35 -81.83 -29.41
C VAL A 203 26.14 -82.21 -30.66
N ALA A 204 26.10 -81.39 -31.71
CA ALA A 204 26.82 -81.65 -32.96
C ALA A 204 28.34 -81.71 -32.74
N GLU A 205 28.89 -80.85 -31.87
CA GLU A 205 30.29 -80.87 -31.45
C GLU A 205 30.66 -82.20 -30.78
N ARG A 206 29.83 -82.67 -29.83
CA ARG A 206 30.04 -83.96 -29.16
C ARG A 206 30.00 -85.13 -30.15
N GLU A 207 29.03 -85.14 -31.06
CA GLU A 207 28.89 -86.18 -32.09
C GLU A 207 30.09 -86.19 -33.06
N PHE A 208 30.53 -85.03 -33.51
CA PHE A 208 31.73 -84.91 -34.35
C PHE A 208 32.98 -85.42 -33.63
N HIS A 209 33.18 -85.04 -32.36
CA HIS A 209 34.31 -85.53 -31.58
C HIS A 209 34.25 -87.05 -31.32
N ALA A 210 33.06 -87.61 -31.12
CA ALA A 210 32.87 -89.06 -31.00
C ALA A 210 33.26 -89.76 -32.31
N ALA A 211 32.71 -89.32 -33.45
CA ALA A 211 33.04 -89.87 -34.77
C ALA A 211 34.54 -89.76 -35.10
N LYS A 212 35.19 -88.65 -34.72
CA LYS A 212 36.65 -88.49 -34.85
C LYS A 212 37.42 -89.54 -34.05
N ARG A 213 37.06 -89.75 -32.77
CA ARG A 213 37.70 -90.77 -31.92
C ARG A 213 37.50 -92.19 -32.47
N GLU A 214 36.33 -92.49 -33.04
CA GLU A 214 36.07 -93.79 -33.68
C GLU A 214 36.95 -94.03 -34.91
N VAL A 215 37.17 -93.01 -35.75
CA VAL A 215 38.11 -93.10 -36.88
C VAL A 215 39.53 -93.34 -36.39
N ASP A 216 39.99 -92.60 -35.36
CA ASP A 216 41.32 -92.74 -34.79
C ASP A 216 41.55 -94.12 -34.15
N ALA A 217 40.52 -94.66 -33.46
CA ALA A 217 40.54 -96.01 -32.91
C ALA A 217 40.54 -97.09 -34.01
N ALA A 218 39.73 -96.92 -35.05
CA ALA A 218 39.69 -97.85 -36.19
C ALA A 218 41.03 -97.94 -36.93
N ALA A 219 41.72 -96.81 -37.10
CA ALA A 219 43.03 -96.75 -37.74
C ALA A 219 44.12 -97.48 -36.95
N SER A 220 43.94 -97.66 -35.63
CA SER A 220 44.92 -98.32 -34.75
C SER A 220 44.57 -99.77 -34.40
N SER A 221 43.32 -100.22 -34.62
CA SER A 221 42.85 -101.55 -34.20
C SER A 221 42.87 -102.64 -35.28
N GLY A 222 43.46 -102.39 -36.45
CA GLY A 222 43.55 -103.38 -37.55
C GLY A 222 42.24 -103.60 -38.33
N LYS A 223 41.31 -102.63 -38.30
CA LYS A 223 40.10 -102.66 -39.14
C LYS A 223 40.44 -102.61 -40.63
N SER A 224 39.50 -103.05 -41.47
CA SER A 224 39.72 -103.02 -42.92
C SER A 224 39.74 -101.59 -43.46
N GLU A 225 40.45 -101.37 -44.56
CA GLU A 225 40.53 -100.07 -45.23
C GLU A 225 39.13 -99.55 -45.63
N GLU A 226 38.21 -100.44 -45.98
CA GLU A 226 36.81 -100.09 -46.31
C GLU A 226 36.02 -99.59 -45.10
N GLU A 227 36.17 -100.24 -43.94
CA GLU A 227 35.54 -99.79 -42.69
C GLU A 227 36.06 -98.41 -42.26
N ILE A 228 37.37 -98.19 -42.39
CA ILE A 228 37.99 -96.89 -42.08
C ILE A 228 37.45 -95.80 -43.02
N ARG A 229 37.28 -96.09 -44.32
CA ARG A 229 36.67 -95.13 -45.28
C ARG A 229 35.21 -94.82 -44.93
N ALA A 230 34.42 -95.81 -44.52
CA ALA A 230 33.04 -95.60 -44.11
C ALA A 230 32.96 -94.67 -42.88
N LEU A 231 33.78 -94.92 -41.85
CA LEU A 231 33.85 -94.07 -40.66
C LEU A 231 34.31 -92.64 -40.97
N ARG A 232 35.24 -92.47 -41.93
CA ARG A 232 35.66 -91.13 -42.39
C ARG A 232 34.51 -90.35 -43.04
N ARG A 233 33.65 -91.00 -43.83
CA ARG A 233 32.47 -90.34 -44.40
C ARG A 233 31.52 -89.87 -43.31
N THR A 234 31.24 -90.72 -42.32
CA THR A 234 30.42 -90.32 -41.16
C THR A 234 31.05 -89.17 -40.39
N ARG A 235 32.37 -89.16 -40.17
CA ARG A 235 33.07 -88.02 -39.56
C ARG A 235 32.89 -86.74 -40.38
N ASP A 236 33.02 -86.81 -41.70
CA ASP A 236 32.90 -85.63 -42.58
C ASP A 236 31.46 -85.10 -42.63
N GLU A 237 30.46 -85.99 -42.64
CA GLU A 237 29.05 -85.64 -42.47
C GLU A 237 28.81 -84.94 -41.12
N LYS A 238 29.36 -85.49 -40.03
CA LYS A 238 29.26 -84.89 -38.69
C LYS A 238 29.98 -83.55 -38.59
N GLN A 239 31.15 -83.40 -39.24
CA GLN A 239 31.88 -82.14 -39.31
C GLN A 239 31.03 -81.06 -40.01
N HIS A 240 30.44 -81.40 -41.15
CA HIS A 240 29.57 -80.48 -41.87
C HIS A 240 28.35 -80.06 -41.04
N THR A 241 27.71 -81.00 -40.31
CA THR A 241 26.60 -80.64 -39.40
C THR A 241 27.04 -79.74 -38.25
N TYR A 242 28.24 -79.96 -37.69
CA TYR A 242 28.80 -79.09 -36.65
C TYR A 242 29.09 -77.68 -37.18
N GLU A 243 29.67 -77.56 -38.37
CA GLU A 243 29.95 -76.26 -39.00
C GLU A 243 28.66 -75.48 -39.28
N LEU A 244 27.61 -76.15 -39.78
CA LEU A 244 26.29 -75.54 -39.96
C LEU A 244 25.67 -75.09 -38.64
N ALA A 245 25.74 -75.92 -37.60
CA ALA A 245 25.22 -75.58 -36.27
C ALA A 245 25.95 -74.37 -35.67
N ARG A 246 27.28 -74.30 -35.83
CA ARG A 246 28.09 -73.14 -35.38
C ARG A 246 27.78 -71.86 -36.13
N GLN A 247 27.52 -71.94 -37.44
CA GLN A 247 27.10 -70.77 -38.22
C GLN A 247 25.72 -70.27 -37.76
N ALA A 248 24.79 -71.19 -37.49
CA ALA A 248 23.45 -70.85 -36.99
C ALA A 248 23.51 -70.22 -35.59
N GLU A 249 24.31 -70.77 -34.68
CA GLU A 249 24.56 -70.23 -33.33
C GLU A 249 25.07 -68.78 -33.39
N ARG A 250 26.07 -68.50 -34.23
CA ARG A 250 26.64 -67.14 -34.37
C ARG A 250 25.61 -66.13 -34.86
N ARG A 251 24.81 -66.48 -35.89
CA ARG A 251 23.74 -65.61 -36.41
C ARG A 251 22.68 -65.35 -35.34
N ALA A 252 22.26 -66.37 -34.60
CA ALA A 252 21.30 -66.21 -33.52
C ALA A 252 21.83 -65.36 -32.36
N ALA A 253 23.12 -65.46 -32.04
CA ALA A 253 23.76 -64.62 -31.03
C ALA A 253 23.84 -63.14 -31.47
N GLU A 254 24.12 -62.88 -32.75
CA GLU A 254 24.08 -61.52 -33.33
C GLU A 254 22.66 -60.94 -33.31
N GLU A 255 21.66 -61.72 -33.75
CA GLU A 255 20.25 -61.34 -33.70
C GLU A 255 19.80 -61.03 -32.26
N ALA A 256 20.20 -61.84 -31.28
CA ALA A 256 19.89 -61.61 -29.87
C ALA A 256 20.54 -60.33 -29.32
N LYS A 257 21.78 -60.04 -29.74
CA LYS A 257 22.48 -58.80 -29.36
C LYS A 257 21.81 -57.56 -29.95
N GLU A 258 21.41 -57.61 -31.22
CA GLU A 258 20.67 -56.52 -31.87
C GLU A 258 19.31 -56.28 -31.19
N ALA A 259 18.57 -57.36 -30.91
CA ALA A 259 17.29 -57.28 -30.20
C ALA A 259 17.46 -56.64 -28.81
N GLY A 260 18.50 -57.03 -28.06
CA GLY A 260 18.82 -56.45 -26.76
C GLY A 260 19.12 -54.94 -26.83
N SER A 261 19.86 -54.49 -27.84
CA SER A 261 20.15 -53.06 -28.05
C SER A 261 18.90 -52.24 -28.39
N ARG A 262 18.01 -52.77 -29.24
CA ARG A 262 16.73 -52.12 -29.56
C ARG A 262 15.83 -52.02 -28.32
N HIS A 263 15.76 -53.09 -27.54
CA HIS A 263 15.02 -53.13 -26.27
C HIS A 263 15.54 -52.09 -25.27
N GLU A 264 16.86 -51.96 -25.09
CA GLU A 264 17.45 -50.94 -24.20
C GLU A 264 17.11 -49.52 -24.67
N THR A 265 17.16 -49.27 -25.97
CA THR A 265 16.84 -47.95 -26.55
C THR A 265 15.39 -47.55 -26.30
N LEU A 266 14.45 -48.49 -26.48
CA LEU A 266 13.04 -48.23 -26.19
C LEU A 266 12.74 -48.11 -24.70
N ALA A 267 13.42 -48.89 -23.85
CA ALA A 267 13.32 -48.74 -22.39
C ALA A 267 13.68 -47.32 -21.94
N LYS A 268 14.78 -46.77 -22.47
CA LYS A 268 15.19 -45.38 -22.23
C LYS A 268 14.15 -44.38 -22.72
N ARG A 269 13.67 -44.55 -23.97
CA ARG A 269 12.62 -43.68 -24.54
C ARG A 269 11.36 -43.68 -23.68
N ARG A 270 10.91 -44.83 -23.17
CA ARG A 270 9.74 -44.93 -22.28
C ARG A 270 9.94 -44.17 -20.97
N ALA A 271 11.10 -44.38 -20.33
CA ALA A 271 11.44 -43.66 -19.10
C ALA A 271 11.51 -42.14 -19.29
N ASP A 272 12.06 -41.68 -20.42
CA ASP A 272 12.11 -40.27 -20.78
C ASP A 272 10.72 -39.68 -21.01
N LEU A 273 9.82 -40.40 -21.69
CA LEU A 273 8.44 -39.98 -21.92
C LEU A 273 7.63 -39.89 -20.62
N LEU A 274 7.79 -40.86 -19.71
CA LEU A 274 7.18 -40.80 -18.38
C LEU A 274 7.63 -39.55 -17.62
N THR A 275 8.95 -39.33 -17.57
CA THR A 275 9.53 -38.18 -16.86
C THR A 275 9.04 -36.85 -17.45
N LYS A 276 8.94 -36.74 -18.78
CA LYS A 276 8.40 -35.54 -19.45
C LYS A 276 6.93 -35.33 -19.13
N THR A 277 6.14 -36.40 -19.14
CA THR A 277 4.71 -36.35 -18.79
C THR A 277 4.51 -35.87 -17.35
N GLU A 278 5.26 -36.42 -16.39
CA GLU A 278 5.19 -36.02 -14.98
C GLU A 278 5.58 -34.56 -14.77
N ARG A 279 6.63 -34.08 -15.44
CA ARG A 279 7.03 -32.67 -15.39
C ARG A 279 5.96 -31.74 -15.92
N ALA A 280 5.35 -32.07 -17.07
CA ALA A 280 4.29 -31.27 -17.66
C ALA A 280 3.04 -31.23 -16.78
N LYS A 281 2.67 -32.36 -16.14
CA LYS A 281 1.59 -32.42 -15.15
C LYS A 281 1.87 -31.53 -13.94
N ALA A 282 3.05 -31.65 -13.36
CA ALA A 282 3.44 -30.84 -12.19
C ALA A 282 3.45 -29.33 -12.51
N GLU A 283 3.85 -28.95 -13.73
CA GLU A 283 3.78 -27.56 -14.18
C GLU A 283 2.33 -27.07 -14.33
N ALA A 284 1.45 -27.89 -14.91
CA ALA A 284 0.03 -27.57 -15.03
C ALA A 284 -0.63 -27.38 -13.65
N GLU A 285 -0.38 -28.30 -12.71
CA GLU A 285 -0.89 -28.22 -11.33
C GLU A 285 -0.39 -26.96 -10.62
N ARG A 286 0.89 -26.60 -10.80
CA ARG A 286 1.44 -25.37 -10.23
C ARG A 286 0.75 -24.13 -10.80
N ARG A 287 0.56 -24.04 -12.11
CA ARG A 287 -0.14 -22.90 -12.75
C ARG A 287 -1.59 -22.82 -12.33
N GLN A 288 -2.26 -23.97 -12.15
CA GLN A 288 -3.62 -24.02 -11.62
C GLN A 288 -3.67 -23.48 -10.18
N ALA A 289 -2.79 -23.93 -9.30
CA ALA A 289 -2.74 -23.45 -7.92
C ALA A 289 -2.43 -21.95 -7.84
N GLU A 290 -1.51 -21.43 -8.67
CA GLU A 290 -1.22 -20.00 -8.76
C GLU A 290 -2.47 -19.20 -9.23
N ALA A 291 -3.22 -19.72 -10.19
CA ALA A 291 -4.46 -19.11 -10.67
C ALA A 291 -5.61 -19.17 -9.65
N GLU A 292 -5.75 -20.27 -8.92
CA GLU A 292 -6.75 -20.43 -7.85
C GLU A 292 -6.47 -19.45 -6.70
N HIS A 293 -5.22 -19.38 -6.23
CA HIS A 293 -4.83 -18.40 -5.22
C HIS A 293 -5.05 -16.95 -5.70
N ALA A 294 -4.78 -16.65 -6.97
CA ALA A 294 -5.08 -15.34 -7.55
C ALA A 294 -6.59 -15.04 -7.55
N ARG A 295 -7.46 -16.03 -7.81
CA ARG A 295 -8.92 -15.89 -7.76
C ARG A 295 -9.44 -15.71 -6.35
N GLU A 296 -8.97 -16.51 -5.39
CA GLU A 296 -9.37 -16.39 -3.98
C GLU A 296 -9.00 -15.04 -3.38
N ALA A 297 -7.89 -14.46 -3.84
CA ALA A 297 -7.42 -13.16 -3.41
C ALA A 297 -8.07 -11.98 -4.17
N LEU A 298 -8.96 -12.26 -5.13
CA LEU A 298 -9.81 -11.25 -5.75
C LEU A 298 -11.14 -11.14 -4.96
N PRO A 299 -11.69 -9.92 -4.81
CA PRO A 299 -12.99 -9.72 -4.18
C PRO A 299 -14.10 -10.46 -4.93
N ASP A 300 -14.97 -11.15 -4.20
CA ASP A 300 -16.11 -11.86 -4.78
C ASP A 300 -17.14 -10.87 -5.36
N PRO A 301 -17.38 -10.85 -6.68
CA PRO A 301 -18.35 -9.95 -7.28
C PRO A 301 -19.79 -10.18 -6.79
N ALA A 302 -20.12 -11.38 -6.31
CA ALA A 302 -21.44 -11.67 -5.74
C ALA A 302 -21.66 -10.99 -4.39
N GLN A 303 -20.59 -10.77 -3.60
CA GLN A 303 -20.65 -10.03 -2.33
C GLN A 303 -20.83 -8.52 -2.53
N LEU A 304 -20.51 -8.03 -3.74
CA LEU A 304 -20.72 -6.65 -4.17
C LEU A 304 -22.12 -6.44 -4.80
N GLY A 305 -22.96 -7.48 -4.88
CA GLY A 305 -24.32 -7.38 -5.41
C GLY A 305 -24.40 -7.15 -6.93
N LEU A 306 -23.37 -7.56 -7.68
CA LEU A 306 -23.27 -7.31 -9.12
C LEU A 306 -23.52 -8.58 -9.94
N ALA A 307 -24.24 -8.44 -11.06
CA ALA A 307 -24.35 -9.48 -12.07
C ALA A 307 -22.96 -9.72 -12.72
N ALA A 308 -22.62 -10.99 -12.95
CA ALA A 308 -21.27 -11.45 -13.35
C ALA A 308 -20.72 -10.76 -14.63
N ASP A 309 -21.63 -10.31 -15.48
CA ASP A 309 -21.45 -9.60 -16.75
C ASP A 309 -21.00 -8.13 -16.59
N HIS A 310 -20.92 -7.59 -15.36
CA HIS A 310 -20.49 -6.21 -15.07
C HIS A 310 -19.26 -6.08 -14.17
N THR A 311 -18.59 -7.19 -13.86
CA THR A 311 -17.45 -7.26 -12.92
C THR A 311 -16.26 -6.34 -13.30
N TYR A 312 -16.09 -6.02 -14.58
CA TYR A 312 -14.99 -5.18 -15.07
C TYR A 312 -15.14 -3.68 -14.79
N LEU A 313 -16.28 -3.21 -14.25
CA LEU A 313 -16.61 -1.78 -14.18
C LEU A 313 -16.75 -1.18 -12.78
N VAL A 314 -16.74 -1.98 -11.70
CA VAL A 314 -17.33 -1.52 -10.42
C VAL A 314 -16.36 -1.33 -9.25
N PHE A 315 -15.06 -1.67 -9.38
CA PHE A 315 -14.11 -1.36 -8.31
C PHE A 315 -13.87 0.16 -8.11
N ALA A 316 -14.37 0.99 -9.03
CA ALA A 316 -14.34 2.45 -8.95
C ALA A 316 -15.61 3.09 -8.33
N ALA A 317 -16.68 2.32 -8.06
CA ALA A 317 -18.01 2.89 -7.75
C ALA A 317 -18.36 2.99 -6.26
N GLU A 318 -17.71 2.24 -5.37
CA GLU A 318 -17.97 2.34 -3.92
C GLU A 318 -17.30 3.55 -3.25
N PHE A 319 -16.41 4.26 -3.96
CA PHE A 319 -15.90 5.55 -3.52
C PHE A 319 -16.88 6.66 -3.93
N THR A 320 -17.79 7.01 -3.01
CA THR A 320 -18.57 8.27 -2.95
C THR A 320 -18.55 9.08 -4.25
N LEU A 321 -19.59 8.89 -5.08
CA LEU A 321 -19.81 9.66 -6.32
C LEU A 321 -19.79 11.17 -6.02
N SER A 322 -18.63 11.79 -6.20
CA SER A 322 -18.48 13.25 -6.19
C SER A 322 -18.70 13.79 -7.61
N PRO A 323 -19.13 15.06 -7.78
CA PRO A 323 -19.30 15.67 -9.10
C PRO A 323 -18.06 15.57 -10.00
N ASN A 324 -16.87 15.52 -9.38
CA ASN A 324 -15.60 15.42 -10.11
C ASN A 324 -15.38 14.02 -10.70
N ASN A 325 -15.82 12.97 -10.01
CA ASN A 325 -15.67 11.58 -10.49
C ASN A 325 -16.66 11.27 -11.63
N LEU A 326 -17.86 11.85 -11.58
CA LEU A 326 -18.87 11.75 -12.64
C LEU A 326 -18.44 12.43 -13.95
N ASN A 327 -17.80 13.60 -13.86
CA ASN A 327 -17.28 14.31 -15.03
C ASN A 327 -16.15 13.52 -15.75
N ALA A 328 -15.30 12.82 -14.99
CA ALA A 328 -14.25 11.98 -15.56
C ALA A 328 -14.80 10.78 -16.37
N MET A 329 -15.94 10.22 -15.94
CA MET A 329 -16.65 9.18 -16.69
C MET A 329 -17.36 9.74 -17.93
N ALA A 330 -18.02 10.89 -17.83
CA ALA A 330 -18.72 11.54 -18.94
C ALA A 330 -17.80 11.89 -20.13
N HIS A 331 -16.54 12.22 -19.85
CA HIS A 331 -15.52 12.47 -20.88
C HIS A 331 -15.12 11.20 -21.67
N ARG A 332 -15.31 9.99 -21.12
CA ARG A 332 -14.98 8.73 -21.80
C ARG A 332 -16.15 8.12 -22.58
N THR A 333 -17.39 8.47 -22.25
CA THR A 333 -18.61 7.87 -22.84
C THR A 333 -19.34 8.76 -23.85
N GLY A 334 -18.75 9.89 -24.26
CA GLY A 334 -19.29 10.71 -25.35
C GLY A 334 -20.14 11.91 -24.92
N GLY A 335 -19.96 12.43 -23.71
CA GLY A 335 -20.29 13.82 -23.37
C GLY A 335 -21.75 14.13 -23.07
N ARG A 336 -22.29 13.58 -21.97
CA ARG A 336 -23.52 14.12 -21.36
C ARG A 336 -23.20 14.67 -19.98
N ASP A 337 -23.74 15.84 -19.67
CA ASP A 337 -23.55 16.47 -18.37
C ASP A 337 -24.46 15.79 -17.32
N PRO A 338 -23.95 15.50 -16.11
CA PRO A 338 -24.77 14.95 -15.04
C PRO A 338 -25.82 15.96 -14.55
N ILE A 339 -27.04 15.48 -14.31
CA ILE A 339 -28.17 16.25 -13.77
C ILE A 339 -28.30 15.98 -12.27
N ARG A 340 -28.52 17.02 -11.46
CA ARG A 340 -28.74 16.88 -10.02
C ARG A 340 -30.17 16.39 -9.74
N THR A 341 -30.30 15.25 -9.07
CA THR A 341 -31.58 14.65 -8.68
C THR A 341 -31.64 14.47 -7.16
N GLY A 342 -32.45 15.28 -6.47
CA GLY A 342 -32.53 15.25 -5.01
C GLY A 342 -31.18 15.50 -4.33
N ASN A 343 -30.71 14.51 -3.56
CA ASN A 343 -29.41 14.55 -2.86
C ASN A 343 -28.23 14.00 -3.70
N GLY A 344 -28.45 13.57 -4.95
CA GLY A 344 -27.44 12.96 -5.81
C GLY A 344 -27.36 13.57 -7.21
N PHE A 345 -26.58 12.93 -8.07
CA PHE A 345 -26.42 13.27 -9.49
C PHE A 345 -26.67 12.01 -10.33
N ALA A 346 -27.35 12.15 -11.48
CA ALA A 346 -27.69 11.08 -12.42
C ALA A 346 -27.52 11.57 -13.88
N PHE A 347 -27.56 10.68 -14.87
CA PHE A 347 -27.58 11.05 -16.29
C PHE A 347 -29.01 11.01 -16.86
N GLU A 348 -29.30 11.83 -17.88
CA GLU A 348 -30.63 11.86 -18.50
C GLU A 348 -30.95 10.53 -19.21
N GLY A 349 -31.94 9.78 -18.67
CA GLY A 349 -32.41 8.50 -19.20
C GLY A 349 -32.17 7.27 -18.30
N GLU A 350 -31.54 7.44 -17.13
CA GLU A 350 -31.35 6.40 -16.09
C GLU A 350 -32.09 6.70 -14.79
#